data_AF-A0A0P1AEI8-F1
#
_entry.id   AF-A0A0P1AEI8-F1
#
_cell.length_a   1.000
_cell.length_b   1.000
_cell.length_c   1.000
_cell.angle_alpha   90.00
_cell.angle_beta   90.00
_cell.angle_gamma   90.00
#
_symmetry.space_group_name_H-M   'P 1'
#
loop_
_entity.id
_entity.type
_entity.pdbx_description
1 polymer ?
#
loop_
_entity_poly.entity_id
_entity_poly.type
_entity_poly.pdbx_seq_one_letter_code
_entity_poly.pdbx_strand_id
1 'polypeptide(L)'
;MVSAADHGTGGLTLGRGPAYPYAWYPTELQLQMMSTEAMQGQLRAVLDGGECTNGANDTCKSALLTSSKDLLAKYTNVTNVSDEEIPDLITQIGIAVGTRDLWNVMVELGHVISQRAAVGWTTMGHVGTDVNLYCKGPPTFERMCKGVHENTYVNKIMALYMGLLHQQELETLKHRNISVLENPIAF
;
A
#
# COMPACT_ATOMS: atom_id res chain seq x y z
N MET A 1 -3.25 9.21 22.49
CA MET A 1 -3.22 8.60 21.15
C MET A 1 -1.80 8.64 20.62
N VAL A 2 -1.31 7.52 20.10
CA VAL A 2 -0.10 7.42 19.26
C VAL A 2 -0.55 6.96 17.88
N SER A 3 0.02 7.55 16.83
CA SER A 3 -0.15 7.08 15.45
C SER A 3 1.18 7.19 14.72
N ALA A 4 1.61 6.10 14.10
CA ALA A 4 2.79 6.03 13.24
C ALA A 4 2.54 4.96 12.18
N ALA A 5 3.18 5.10 11.03
CA ALA A 5 3.34 3.98 10.11
C ALA A 5 4.43 3.03 10.66
N ASP A 6 4.39 1.78 10.22
CA ASP A 6 5.44 0.79 10.48
C ASP A 6 6.62 0.96 9.52
N HIS A 7 6.36 1.30 8.25
CA HIS A 7 7.38 1.63 7.24
C HIS A 7 6.79 2.42 6.06
N GLY A 8 7.67 2.92 5.18
CA GLY A 8 7.27 3.34 3.83
C GLY A 8 7.11 2.15 2.89
N THR A 9 6.28 2.28 1.86
CA THR A 9 6.03 1.22 0.86
C THR A 9 5.97 1.80 -0.54
N GLY A 10 6.48 1.06 -1.53
CA GLY A 10 6.36 1.37 -2.95
C GLY A 10 7.37 2.41 -3.47
N GLY A 11 8.00 3.17 -2.58
CA GLY A 11 8.84 4.31 -2.94
C GLY A 11 8.09 5.32 -3.80
N LEU A 12 6.92 5.72 -3.31
CA LEU A 12 6.00 6.66 -3.92
C LEU A 12 6.66 8.03 -4.17
N THR A 13 6.47 8.58 -5.36
CA THR A 13 6.86 9.96 -5.70
C THR A 13 5.68 10.76 -6.23
N LEU A 14 5.55 12.01 -5.77
CA LEU A 14 4.64 13.00 -6.36
C LEU A 14 5.39 13.70 -7.48
N GLY A 15 5.23 13.19 -8.70
CA GLY A 15 6.03 13.53 -9.87
C GLY A 15 6.51 12.27 -10.59
N ARG A 16 6.37 12.28 -11.92
CA ARG A 16 6.76 11.19 -12.83
C ARG A 16 7.20 11.79 -14.17
N GLY A 17 8.24 11.22 -14.77
CA GLY A 17 8.70 11.60 -16.11
C GLY A 17 9.76 12.72 -16.11
N PRO A 18 9.88 13.50 -17.20
CA PRO A 18 10.93 14.52 -17.33
C PRO A 18 10.78 15.65 -16.31
N ALA A 19 11.87 16.38 -16.07
CA ALA A 19 11.87 17.48 -15.10
C ALA A 19 10.79 18.54 -15.39
N TYR A 20 10.57 18.89 -16.67
CA TYR A 20 9.51 19.81 -17.08
C TYR A 20 8.33 19.02 -17.67
N PRO A 21 7.05 19.33 -17.31
CA PRO A 21 6.57 20.53 -16.62
C PRO A 21 6.41 20.39 -15.09
N TYR A 22 7.15 19.51 -14.39
CA TYR A 22 6.96 19.25 -12.94
C TYR A 22 5.50 18.88 -12.60
N ALA A 23 4.89 18.07 -13.45
CA ALA A 23 3.48 17.71 -13.36
C ALA A 23 3.19 16.85 -12.11
N TRP A 24 2.09 17.18 -11.44
CA TRP A 24 1.43 16.35 -10.44
C TRP A 24 -0.06 16.69 -10.43
N TYR A 25 -0.93 15.71 -10.72
CA TYR A 25 -2.36 15.91 -10.91
C TYR A 25 -3.16 15.06 -9.90
N PRO A 26 -3.23 15.46 -8.61
CA PRO A 26 -3.85 14.64 -7.57
C PRO A 26 -5.35 14.40 -7.77
N THR A 27 -6.05 15.26 -8.52
CA THR A 27 -7.48 15.12 -8.83
C THR A 27 -7.78 13.90 -9.69
N GLU A 28 -6.81 13.43 -10.48
CA GLU A 28 -6.94 12.23 -11.32
C GLU A 28 -7.22 10.96 -10.49
N LEU A 29 -6.76 10.94 -9.23
CA LEU A 29 -6.96 9.81 -8.31
C LEU A 29 -8.29 9.88 -7.55
N GLN A 30 -8.93 11.06 -7.46
CA GLN A 30 -10.13 11.24 -6.63
C GLN A 30 -11.36 10.50 -7.16
N LEU A 31 -11.36 10.14 -8.44
CA LEU A 31 -12.46 9.45 -9.11
C LEU A 31 -12.25 7.93 -9.16
N GLN A 32 -11.21 7.40 -8.52
CA GLN A 32 -11.00 5.96 -8.44
C GLN A 32 -11.97 5.32 -7.45
N MET A 33 -12.91 4.54 -7.97
CA MET A 33 -13.97 3.87 -7.21
C MET A 33 -13.77 2.34 -7.10
N MET A 34 -12.69 1.81 -7.68
CA MET A 34 -12.31 0.39 -7.60
C MET A 34 -10.79 0.26 -7.52
N SER A 35 -10.28 -0.57 -6.62
CA SER A 35 -8.85 -0.88 -6.55
C SER A 35 -8.43 -1.80 -7.69
N THR A 36 -7.14 -1.82 -8.04
CA THR A 36 -6.65 -2.69 -9.11
C THR A 36 -6.74 -4.17 -8.73
N GLU A 37 -6.68 -4.52 -7.45
CA GLU A 37 -6.94 -5.87 -6.93
C GLU A 37 -8.40 -6.28 -7.19
N ALA A 38 -9.35 -5.37 -6.98
CA ALA A 38 -10.76 -5.63 -7.28
C ALA A 38 -10.99 -5.76 -8.80
N MET A 39 -10.30 -4.96 -9.62
CA MET A 39 -10.29 -5.12 -11.08
C MET A 39 -9.69 -6.47 -11.49
N GLN A 40 -8.60 -6.90 -10.87
CA GLN A 40 -8.00 -8.21 -11.07
C GLN A 40 -8.99 -9.34 -10.79
N GLY A 41 -9.82 -9.19 -9.75
CA GLY A 41 -10.92 -10.12 -9.46
C GLY A 41 -11.96 -10.19 -10.58
N GLN A 42 -12.30 -9.07 -11.22
CA GLN A 42 -13.19 -9.06 -12.39
C GLN A 42 -12.52 -9.69 -13.62
N LEU A 43 -11.24 -9.39 -13.86
CA LEU A 43 -10.46 -9.98 -14.95
C LEU A 43 -10.23 -11.49 -14.77
N ARG A 44 -10.19 -11.98 -13.53
CA ARG A 44 -10.17 -13.42 -13.23
C ARG A 44 -11.39 -14.12 -13.81
N ALA A 45 -12.58 -13.54 -13.66
CA ALA A 45 -13.81 -14.11 -14.21
C ALA A 45 -13.78 -14.17 -15.75
N VAL A 46 -13.14 -13.21 -16.41
CA VAL A 46 -12.91 -13.24 -17.87
C VAL A 46 -11.93 -14.35 -18.25
N LEU A 47 -10.82 -14.44 -17.52
CA LEU A 47 -9.76 -15.43 -17.75
C LEU A 47 -10.23 -16.88 -17.54
N ASP A 48 -11.16 -17.08 -16.61
CA ASP A 48 -11.79 -18.39 -16.32
C ASP A 48 -13.01 -18.66 -17.23
N GLY A 49 -13.39 -17.67 -18.06
CA GLY A 49 -14.54 -17.72 -18.96
C GLY A 49 -14.28 -18.45 -20.29
N GLY A 50 -15.35 -18.59 -21.08
CA GLY A 50 -15.33 -19.33 -22.35
C GLY A 50 -14.40 -18.75 -23.42
N GLU A 51 -14.13 -17.44 -23.38
CA GLU A 51 -13.24 -16.73 -24.31
C GLU A 51 -11.76 -17.08 -24.11
N CYS A 52 -11.42 -17.72 -22.98
CA CYS A 52 -10.06 -18.07 -22.59
C CYS A 52 -9.79 -19.58 -22.57
N THR A 53 -10.60 -20.34 -23.33
CA THR A 53 -10.44 -21.78 -23.55
C THR A 53 -9.23 -22.11 -24.43
N ASN A 54 -8.82 -23.39 -24.44
CA ASN A 54 -7.66 -23.86 -25.21
C ASN A 54 -7.77 -23.50 -26.70
N GLY A 55 -6.75 -22.81 -27.23
CA GLY A 55 -6.71 -22.38 -28.63
C GLY A 55 -7.30 -21.00 -28.90
N ALA A 56 -8.00 -20.39 -27.93
CA ALA A 56 -8.59 -19.04 -28.04
C ALA A 56 -7.64 -17.93 -27.55
N ASN A 57 -6.32 -18.08 -27.74
CA ASN A 57 -5.33 -17.19 -27.12
C ASN A 57 -5.51 -15.72 -27.52
N ASP A 58 -5.75 -15.44 -28.80
CA ASP A 58 -5.92 -14.06 -29.25
C ASP A 58 -7.29 -13.49 -28.86
N THR A 59 -8.35 -14.31 -28.89
CA THR A 59 -9.66 -13.95 -28.36
C THR A 59 -9.59 -13.60 -26.87
N CYS A 60 -8.90 -14.41 -26.07
CA CYS A 60 -8.70 -14.18 -24.64
C CYS A 60 -7.92 -12.89 -24.36
N LYS A 61 -6.84 -12.63 -25.11
CA LYS A 61 -6.07 -11.37 -24.99
C LYS A 61 -6.97 -10.16 -25.28
N SER A 62 -7.76 -10.21 -26.35
CA SER A 62 -8.70 -9.15 -26.70
C SER A 62 -9.78 -8.95 -25.62
N ALA A 63 -10.35 -10.03 -25.09
CA ALA A 63 -11.33 -9.98 -24.01
C ALA A 63 -10.79 -9.33 -22.74
N LEU A 64 -9.59 -9.73 -22.31
CA LEU A 64 -8.91 -9.15 -21.15
C LEU A 64 -8.54 -7.69 -21.36
N LEU A 65 -8.06 -7.33 -22.55
CA LEU A 65 -7.69 -5.95 -22.88
C LEU A 65 -8.93 -5.04 -22.89
N THR A 66 -10.01 -5.45 -23.56
CA THR A 66 -11.28 -4.71 -23.56
C THR A 66 -11.82 -4.57 -22.15
N SER A 67 -11.87 -5.66 -21.38
CA SER A 67 -12.34 -5.62 -19.99
C SER A 67 -11.47 -4.72 -19.11
N SER A 68 -10.15 -4.71 -19.32
CA SER A 68 -9.22 -3.83 -18.59
C SER A 68 -9.52 -2.35 -18.88
N LYS A 69 -9.72 -1.99 -20.16
CA LYS A 69 -10.08 -0.62 -20.57
C LYS A 69 -11.44 -0.21 -20.04
N ASP A 70 -12.43 -1.10 -20.07
CA ASP A 70 -13.77 -0.84 -19.57
C ASP A 70 -13.76 -0.61 -18.04
N LEU A 71 -13.01 -1.41 -17.30
CA LEU A 71 -12.84 -1.24 -15.85
C LEU A 71 -12.15 0.09 -15.52
N LEU A 72 -11.09 0.45 -16.25
CA LEU A 72 -10.43 1.75 -16.11
C LEU A 72 -11.39 2.90 -16.39
N ALA A 73 -12.11 2.88 -17.51
CA ALA A 73 -13.02 3.95 -17.91
C ALA A 73 -14.22 4.09 -16.97
N LYS A 74 -14.71 2.97 -16.42
CA LYS A 74 -15.89 2.96 -15.54
C LYS A 74 -15.58 3.37 -14.11
N TYR A 75 -14.41 3.00 -13.59
CA TYR A 75 -14.09 3.11 -12.16
C TYR A 75 -12.92 4.04 -11.85
N THR A 76 -12.38 4.76 -12.83
CA THR A 76 -11.28 5.72 -12.65
C THR A 76 -11.48 6.94 -13.56
N ASN A 77 -10.55 7.90 -13.52
CA ASN A 77 -10.54 9.02 -14.47
C ASN A 77 -9.89 8.69 -15.83
N VAL A 78 -9.38 7.46 -16.02
CA VAL A 78 -8.83 6.99 -17.30
C VAL A 78 -9.97 6.62 -18.25
N THR A 79 -10.66 7.63 -18.78
CA THR A 79 -11.86 7.43 -19.64
C THR A 79 -11.54 6.95 -21.05
N ASN A 80 -10.31 7.18 -21.51
CA ASN A 80 -9.79 6.63 -22.75
C ASN A 80 -8.30 6.26 -22.60
N VAL A 81 -7.87 5.26 -23.35
CA VAL A 81 -6.47 4.88 -23.45
C VAL A 81 -6.22 4.12 -24.77
N SER A 82 -5.25 4.61 -25.55
CA SER A 82 -4.84 3.95 -26.80
C SER A 82 -3.90 2.79 -26.50
N ASP A 83 -3.76 1.84 -27.44
CA ASP A 83 -2.87 0.69 -27.24
C ASP A 83 -1.39 1.11 -27.13
N GLU A 84 -1.03 2.22 -27.79
CA GLU A 84 0.31 2.82 -27.74
C GLU A 84 0.63 3.43 -26.37
N GLU A 85 -0.38 3.83 -25.58
CA GLU A 85 -0.20 4.35 -24.22
C GLU A 85 0.06 3.22 -23.19
N ILE A 86 -0.30 1.96 -23.50
CA ILE A 86 -0.30 0.84 -22.55
C ILE A 86 0.42 -0.43 -23.06
N PRO A 87 1.62 -0.32 -23.67
CA PRO A 87 2.32 -1.47 -24.23
C PRO A 87 2.66 -2.53 -23.16
N ASP A 88 2.96 -2.10 -21.94
CA ASP A 88 3.31 -2.99 -20.83
C ASP A 88 2.08 -3.79 -20.36
N LEU A 89 0.92 -3.15 -20.23
CA LEU A 89 -0.33 -3.84 -19.89
C LEU A 89 -0.69 -4.90 -20.94
N ILE A 90 -0.57 -4.57 -22.24
CA ILE A 90 -0.82 -5.51 -23.34
C ILE A 90 0.15 -6.69 -23.26
N THR A 91 1.42 -6.42 -22.99
CA THR A 91 2.46 -7.46 -22.82
C THR A 91 2.14 -8.39 -21.65
N GLN A 92 1.79 -7.83 -20.48
CA GLN A 92 1.45 -8.62 -19.31
C GLN A 92 0.15 -9.41 -19.46
N ILE A 93 -0.84 -8.89 -20.19
CA ILE A 93 -2.04 -9.66 -20.58
C ILE A 93 -1.63 -10.86 -21.42
N GLY A 94 -0.75 -10.67 -22.42
CA GLY A 94 -0.24 -11.76 -23.24
C GLY A 94 0.42 -12.88 -22.44
N ILE A 95 1.20 -12.53 -21.41
CA ILE A 95 1.83 -13.47 -20.47
C ILE A 95 0.77 -14.16 -19.61
N ALA A 96 -0.18 -13.39 -19.05
CA ALA A 96 -1.24 -13.88 -18.18
C ALA A 96 -2.14 -14.93 -18.85
N VAL A 97 -2.40 -14.81 -20.16
CA VAL A 97 -3.13 -15.84 -20.90
C VAL A 97 -2.39 -17.19 -20.85
N GLY A 98 -1.06 -17.21 -20.87
CA GLY A 98 -0.29 -18.45 -20.76
C GLY A 98 -0.15 -18.96 -19.32
N THR A 99 0.17 -18.06 -18.39
CA THR A 99 0.49 -18.42 -16.99
C THR A 99 -0.73 -18.56 -16.09
N ARG A 100 -1.87 -18.00 -16.51
CA ARG A 100 -3.10 -17.84 -15.71
C ARG A 100 -2.90 -17.00 -14.45
N ASP A 101 -1.86 -16.17 -14.43
CA ASP A 101 -1.55 -15.24 -13.34
C ASP A 101 -1.75 -13.79 -13.81
N LEU A 102 -2.61 -13.07 -13.07
CA LEU A 102 -2.98 -11.68 -13.35
C LEU A 102 -2.22 -10.68 -12.45
N TRP A 103 -1.27 -11.12 -11.64
CA TRP A 103 -0.53 -10.24 -10.72
C TRP A 103 0.10 -9.05 -11.44
N ASN A 104 0.84 -9.29 -12.52
CA ASN A 104 1.46 -8.18 -13.27
C ASN A 104 0.42 -7.33 -14.02
N VAL A 105 -0.69 -7.93 -14.47
CA VAL A 105 -1.79 -7.15 -15.08
C VAL A 105 -2.37 -6.16 -14.08
N MET A 106 -2.57 -6.58 -12.83
CA MET A 106 -3.01 -5.73 -11.73
C MET A 106 -2.03 -4.58 -11.47
N VAL A 107 -0.72 -4.85 -11.47
CA VAL A 107 0.33 -3.84 -11.31
C VAL A 107 0.28 -2.82 -12.45
N GLU A 108 0.19 -3.29 -13.70
CA GLU A 108 0.15 -2.41 -14.86
C GLU A 108 -1.11 -1.53 -14.91
N LEU A 109 -2.28 -2.03 -14.50
CA LEU A 109 -3.47 -1.19 -14.30
C LEU A 109 -3.17 -0.02 -13.35
N GLY A 110 -2.41 -0.27 -12.28
CA GLY A 110 -1.97 0.75 -11.34
C GLY A 110 -1.04 1.77 -11.98
N HIS A 111 -0.14 1.33 -12.88
CA HIS A 111 0.72 2.22 -13.63
C HIS A 111 -0.04 3.10 -14.63
N VAL A 112 -1.07 2.57 -15.30
CA VAL A 112 -1.93 3.35 -16.20
C VAL A 112 -2.64 4.48 -15.43
N ILE A 113 -3.19 4.18 -14.25
CA ILE A 113 -3.82 5.18 -13.38
C ILE A 113 -2.79 6.20 -12.89
N SER A 114 -1.64 5.72 -12.39
CA SER A 114 -0.56 6.57 -11.85
C SER A 114 0.00 7.53 -12.89
N GLN A 115 0.04 7.12 -14.17
CA GLN A 115 0.51 7.96 -15.27
C GLN A 115 -0.34 9.23 -15.41
N ARG A 116 -1.67 9.14 -15.34
CA ARG A 116 -2.55 10.32 -15.41
C ARG A 116 -2.29 11.28 -14.25
N ALA A 117 -2.08 10.75 -13.04
CA ALA A 117 -1.79 11.55 -11.85
C ALA A 117 -0.35 12.10 -11.77
N ALA A 118 0.53 11.70 -12.71
CA ALA A 118 1.97 11.91 -12.66
C ALA A 118 2.59 11.42 -11.33
N VAL A 119 2.25 10.19 -10.93
CA VAL A 119 2.78 9.52 -9.74
C VAL A 119 3.76 8.41 -10.13
N GLY A 120 4.88 8.35 -9.42
CA GLY A 120 5.92 7.35 -9.62
C GLY A 120 6.01 6.33 -8.49
N TRP A 121 6.57 5.17 -8.81
CA TRP A 121 6.85 4.07 -7.89
C TRP A 121 8.22 3.48 -8.25
N THR A 122 8.98 3.03 -7.26
CA THR A 122 10.35 2.49 -7.48
C THR A 122 10.49 1.03 -7.08
N THR A 123 9.54 0.49 -6.31
CA THR A 123 9.52 -0.90 -5.87
C THR A 123 8.08 -1.32 -5.56
N MET A 124 7.82 -2.63 -5.46
CA MET A 124 6.59 -3.17 -4.86
C MET A 124 6.77 -3.46 -3.35
N GLY A 125 7.99 -3.34 -2.83
CA GLY A 125 8.35 -3.64 -1.45
C GLY A 125 8.39 -2.42 -0.52
N HIS A 126 8.99 -2.61 0.64
CA HIS A 126 9.17 -1.55 1.64
C HIS A 126 10.36 -0.64 1.27
N VAL A 127 10.33 0.59 1.78
CA VAL A 127 11.44 1.54 1.68
C VAL A 127 11.85 2.05 3.06
N GLY A 128 13.15 2.25 3.26
CA GLY A 128 13.75 2.67 4.53
C GLY A 128 13.67 4.17 4.80
N THR A 129 12.58 4.84 4.41
CA THR A 129 12.36 6.24 4.81
C THR A 129 11.94 6.30 6.26
N ASP A 130 12.39 7.33 6.97
CA ASP A 130 11.79 7.68 8.27
C ASP A 130 10.30 7.96 8.08
N VAL A 131 9.49 7.54 9.04
CA VAL A 131 8.03 7.71 9.05
C VAL A 131 7.60 8.69 10.14
N ASN A 132 6.45 9.34 9.93
CA ASN A 132 5.96 10.32 10.89
C ASN A 132 5.40 9.65 12.14
N LEU A 133 5.73 10.22 13.31
CA LEU A 133 5.13 9.89 14.60
C LEU A 133 4.22 11.03 15.07
N TYR A 134 2.95 10.72 15.29
CA TYR A 134 1.95 11.64 15.80
C TYR A 134 1.51 11.21 17.20
N CYS A 135 1.57 12.13 18.16
CA CYS A 135 1.06 11.91 19.51
C CYS A 135 0.12 13.03 19.95
N LYS A 136 -0.99 12.64 20.58
CA LYS A 136 -1.97 13.56 21.15
C LYS A 136 -2.39 13.11 22.54
N GLY A 137 -2.36 14.00 23.53
CA GLY A 137 -2.71 13.69 24.91
C GLY A 137 -2.27 14.76 25.90
N PRO A 138 -2.07 14.40 27.19
CA PRO A 138 -1.52 15.31 28.18
C PRO A 138 -0.15 15.87 27.76
N PRO A 139 0.22 17.10 28.16
CA PRO A 139 1.47 17.73 27.74
C PRO A 139 2.73 16.91 28.05
N THR A 140 2.73 16.11 29.12
CA THR A 140 3.82 15.19 29.46
C THR A 140 3.99 14.11 28.40
N PHE A 141 2.91 13.47 27.98
CA PHE A 141 2.89 12.45 26.95
C PHE A 141 3.28 13.02 25.57
N GLU A 142 2.71 14.15 25.18
CA GLU A 142 3.04 14.79 23.89
C GLU A 142 4.53 15.19 23.83
N ARG A 143 5.13 15.60 24.97
CA ARG A 143 6.57 15.90 25.04
C ARG A 143 7.44 14.66 24.81
N MET A 144 7.02 13.48 25.27
CA MET A 144 7.81 12.25 25.11
C MET A 144 7.97 11.82 23.65
N CYS A 145 7.01 12.18 22.79
CA CYS A 145 7.04 11.82 21.37
C CYS A 145 7.79 12.82 20.48
N LYS A 146 8.19 13.99 21.00
CA LYS A 146 8.92 14.98 20.18
C LYS A 146 10.33 14.50 19.89
N GLY A 147 10.81 14.75 18.67
CA GLY A 147 12.15 14.37 18.22
C GLY A 147 12.14 13.15 17.29
N VAL A 148 13.34 12.63 17.02
CA VAL A 148 13.56 11.42 16.21
C VAL A 148 13.63 10.22 17.15
N HIS A 149 12.83 9.20 16.86
CA HIS A 149 12.69 8.02 17.69
C HIS A 149 12.86 6.76 16.86
N GLU A 150 13.61 5.80 17.40
CA GLU A 150 13.57 4.43 16.90
C GLU A 150 12.21 3.80 17.21
N ASN A 151 11.74 2.86 16.37
CA ASN A 151 10.42 2.26 16.54
C ASN A 151 10.26 1.55 17.92
N THR A 152 11.34 0.99 18.45
CA THR A 152 11.39 0.34 19.76
C THR A 152 11.06 1.30 20.91
N TYR A 153 11.24 2.61 20.70
CA TYR A 153 10.92 3.62 21.71
C TYR A 153 9.43 3.94 21.78
N VAL A 154 8.66 3.70 20.71
CA VAL A 154 7.21 3.91 20.69
C VAL A 154 6.52 3.04 21.75
N ASN A 155 6.93 1.78 21.89
CA ASN A 155 6.47 0.90 22.97
C ASN A 155 6.79 1.50 24.36
N LYS A 156 8.02 1.97 24.57
CA LYS A 156 8.43 2.56 25.85
C LYS A 156 7.58 3.77 26.23
N ILE A 157 7.27 4.65 25.27
CA ILE A 157 6.38 5.80 25.50
C ILE A 157 5.00 5.33 25.97
N MET A 158 4.41 4.34 25.30
CA MET A 158 3.09 3.82 25.65
C MET A 158 3.09 3.13 27.02
N ALA A 159 4.08 2.28 27.29
CA ALA A 159 4.21 1.58 28.56
C ALA A 159 4.46 2.54 29.73
N LEU A 160 5.27 3.58 29.54
CA LEU A 160 5.47 4.64 30.54
C LEU A 160 4.18 5.39 30.83
N TYR A 161 3.46 5.80 29.78
CA TYR A 161 2.22 6.57 29.93
C TYR A 161 1.13 5.77 30.65
N MET A 162 1.06 4.45 30.41
CA MET A 162 0.13 3.55 31.08
C MET A 162 0.61 3.05 32.45
N GLY A 163 1.82 3.43 32.90
CA GLY A 163 2.38 2.95 34.17
C GLY A 163 2.76 1.46 34.17
N LEU A 164 2.95 0.84 33.01
CA LEU A 164 3.17 -0.60 32.88
C LEU A 164 4.62 -1.05 33.05
N LEU A 165 5.60 -0.16 32.89
CA LEU A 165 7.01 -0.55 32.98
C LEU A 165 7.36 -1.17 34.34
N HIS A 166 6.85 -0.58 35.43
CA HIS A 166 7.08 -1.12 36.76
C HIS A 166 6.44 -2.50 36.94
N GLN A 167 5.21 -2.69 36.45
CA GLN A 167 4.55 -3.99 36.48
C GLN A 167 5.31 -5.04 35.68
N GLN A 168 5.83 -4.68 34.50
CA GLN A 168 6.60 -5.61 33.68
C GLN A 168 7.88 -6.09 34.37
N GLU A 169 8.60 -5.20 35.07
CA GLU A 169 9.77 -5.58 35.87
C GLU A 169 9.39 -6.51 37.03
N LEU A 170 8.33 -6.18 37.77
CA LEU A 170 7.84 -7.01 38.87
C LEU A 170 7.47 -8.43 38.41
N GLU A 171 6.72 -8.56 37.30
CA GLU A 171 6.35 -9.87 36.75
C GLU A 171 7.58 -10.63 36.23
N THR A 172 8.55 -9.94 35.62
CA THR A 172 9.82 -10.56 35.19
C THR A 172 10.61 -11.12 36.37
N LEU A 173 10.65 -10.41 37.50
CA LEU A 173 11.33 -10.86 38.72
C LEU A 173 10.60 -12.06 39.36
N LYS A 174 9.26 -12.05 39.41
CA LYS A 174 8.46 -13.20 39.87
C LYS A 174 8.76 -14.46 39.06
N HIS A 175 8.79 -14.36 37.73
CA HIS A 175 9.15 -15.49 36.85
C HIS A 175 10.59 -15.98 37.04
N ARG A 176 11.50 -15.13 37.53
CA ARG A 176 12.88 -15.48 37.89
C ARG A 176 13.02 -15.96 39.33
N ASN A 177 11.91 -16.19 40.03
CA ASN A 177 11.86 -16.64 41.42
C ASN A 177 12.52 -15.64 42.40
N ILE A 178 12.51 -14.35 42.05
CA ILE A 178 12.99 -13.25 42.89
C ILE A 178 11.80 -12.67 43.65
N SER A 179 11.92 -12.54 44.97
CA SER A 179 10.87 -11.96 45.81
C SER A 179 10.71 -10.47 45.50
N VAL A 180 9.47 -10.04 45.26
CA VAL A 180 9.11 -8.63 45.02
C VAL A 180 8.04 -8.18 46.00
N LEU A 181 7.97 -6.88 46.28
CA LEU A 181 6.88 -6.29 47.08
C LEU A 181 5.58 -6.40 46.28
N GLU A 182 4.56 -7.07 46.85
CA GLU A 182 3.31 -7.39 46.14
C GLU A 182 2.42 -6.18 45.84
N ASN A 183 2.58 -5.09 46.59
CA ASN A 183 1.78 -3.87 46.42
C ASN A 183 2.62 -2.76 45.78
N PRO A 184 2.31 -2.32 44.55
CA PRO A 184 2.97 -1.16 43.97
C PRO A 184 2.67 0.07 44.83
N ILE A 185 3.69 0.89 45.06
CA ILE A 185 3.52 2.19 45.70
C ILE A 185 2.67 3.03 44.75
N ALA A 186 1.44 3.37 45.16
CA ALA A 186 0.57 4.26 44.40
C ALA A 186 1.23 5.64 44.32
N PHE A 187 1.55 6.09 43.11
CA PHE A 187 1.99 7.46 42.81
C PHE A 187 0.87 8.22 42.10
#